data_AF-A0A2A5H689-F1
#
_entry.id   AF-A0A2A5H689-F1
#
_cell.length_a   1.000
_cell.length_b   1.000
_cell.length_c   1.000
_cell.angle_alpha   90.00
_cell.angle_beta   90.00
_cell.angle_gamma   90.00
#
_symmetry.space_group_name_H-M   'P 1'
#
loop_
_entity.id
_entity.type
_entity.pdbx_description
1 polymer ?
#
loop_
_entity_poly.entity_id
_entity_poly.type
_entity_poly.pdbx_seq_one_letter_code
_entity_poly.pdbx_strand_id
1 'polypeptide(L)'
;MFGNCKNKDWPDSFDFNTDEICQTVFKPFIENEMAQLKAYDQERPDDITYIFHEHAQRVADNMKKTCLHIGLDEVIANNMYWAILPHDIGKKNLPLDIWDTEEKPQDSLKKYRRTHTLLGAQIVQEYFPDIDHPFKDLLIDVMANHHEQIDGNGTHGVTGDMLSLPVRLSAIVEAYDGWRIWRPHFEDRDISPPAVLERMRAEKGAEIFDMDLFESFAEMKMMEYKSSLSI
;
A
#
# COMPACT_ATOMS: atom_id res chain seq x y z
N MET A 1 -0.97 25.51 5.83
CA MET A 1 -2.40 25.65 6.19
C MET A 1 -3.16 24.75 5.23
N PHE A 2 -3.68 23.62 5.71
CA PHE A 2 -4.46 22.69 4.89
C PHE A 2 -5.75 23.38 4.42
N GLY A 3 -5.76 23.80 3.16
CA GLY A 3 -6.96 24.26 2.49
C GLY A 3 -7.89 23.08 2.26
N ASN A 4 -8.86 22.91 3.15
CA ASN A 4 -10.12 22.23 2.84
C ASN A 4 -10.03 20.80 2.25
N CYS A 5 -9.13 19.94 2.75
CA CYS A 5 -9.18 18.49 2.46
C CYS A 5 -10.34 17.74 3.14
N LYS A 6 -11.24 18.47 3.82
CA LYS A 6 -12.47 17.92 4.38
C LYS A 6 -13.52 17.83 3.26
N ASN A 7 -13.78 16.60 2.82
CA ASN A 7 -15.05 16.13 2.26
C ASN A 7 -15.26 16.10 0.74
N LYS A 8 -14.37 15.52 -0.08
CA LYS A 8 -14.86 14.98 -1.37
C LYS A 8 -14.44 13.55 -1.74
N ASP A 9 -13.25 13.06 -1.35
CA ASP A 9 -12.74 11.78 -1.90
C ASP A 9 -12.31 10.72 -0.86
N TRP A 10 -12.56 10.93 0.44
CA TRP A 10 -12.24 9.92 1.46
C TRP A 10 -13.45 9.01 1.74
N PRO A 11 -13.25 7.71 2.04
CA PRO A 11 -14.34 6.76 2.25
C PRO A 11 -14.97 6.95 3.64
N ASP A 12 -15.98 7.83 3.73
CA ASP A 12 -16.70 8.16 4.98
C ASP A 12 -18.18 7.69 4.99
N SER A 13 -18.64 7.03 3.93
CA SER A 13 -20.03 6.59 3.76
C SER A 13 -20.39 5.33 4.56
N PHE A 14 -19.41 4.67 5.17
CA PHE A 14 -19.56 3.48 6.02
C PHE A 14 -18.50 3.49 7.12
N ASP A 15 -18.68 2.69 8.16
CA ASP A 15 -17.66 2.43 9.18
C ASP A 15 -17.34 0.95 9.19
N PHE A 16 -16.15 0.58 8.71
CA PHE A 16 -15.74 -0.81 8.59
C PHE A 16 -15.89 -1.57 9.91
N ASN A 17 -15.68 -0.93 11.06
CA ASN A 17 -15.71 -1.59 12.36
C ASN A 17 -17.13 -1.90 12.87
N THR A 18 -18.15 -1.21 12.36
CA THR A 18 -19.53 -1.35 12.82
C THR A 18 -20.50 -1.80 11.72
N ASP A 19 -20.12 -1.66 10.46
CA ASP A 19 -20.87 -2.15 9.32
C ASP A 19 -20.91 -3.69 9.30
N GLU A 20 -22.13 -4.22 9.15
CA GLU A 20 -22.39 -5.66 9.25
C GLU A 20 -21.71 -6.44 8.12
N ILE A 21 -21.75 -5.94 6.89
CA ILE A 21 -21.13 -6.61 5.73
C ILE A 21 -19.61 -6.57 5.88
N CYS A 22 -19.05 -5.44 6.32
CA CYS A 22 -17.63 -5.32 6.61
C CYS A 22 -17.14 -6.34 7.65
N GLN A 23 -17.84 -6.46 8.78
CA GLN A 23 -17.42 -7.36 9.85
C GLN A 23 -17.70 -8.85 9.56
N THR A 24 -18.80 -9.17 8.87
CA THR A 24 -19.21 -10.58 8.67
C THR A 24 -18.75 -11.18 7.34
N VAL A 25 -18.44 -10.34 6.35
CA VAL A 25 -18.08 -10.79 4.99
C VAL A 25 -16.65 -10.37 4.63
N PHE A 26 -16.35 -9.07 4.61
CA PHE A 26 -15.05 -8.59 4.12
C PHE A 26 -13.90 -8.92 5.07
N LYS A 27 -14.08 -8.72 6.37
CA LYS A 27 -13.03 -8.96 7.37
C LYS A 27 -12.58 -10.43 7.41
N PRO A 28 -13.47 -11.44 7.50
CA PRO A 28 -13.05 -12.85 7.46
C PRO A 28 -12.34 -13.21 6.15
N PHE A 29 -12.78 -12.66 5.01
CA PHE A 29 -12.10 -12.83 3.74
C PHE A 29 -10.67 -12.26 3.78
N ILE A 30 -10.50 -11.00 4.21
CA ILE A 30 -9.19 -10.35 4.30
C ILE A 30 -8.26 -11.14 5.23
N GLU A 31 -8.74 -11.52 6.41
CA GLU A 31 -7.96 -12.31 7.38
C GLU A 31 -7.50 -13.65 6.79
N ASN A 32 -8.38 -14.34 6.05
CA ASN A 32 -8.05 -15.58 5.37
C ASN A 32 -7.05 -15.38 4.22
N GLU A 33 -7.21 -14.34 3.41
CA GLU A 33 -6.29 -14.03 2.31
C GLU A 33 -4.90 -13.65 2.82
N MET A 34 -4.82 -12.89 3.92
CA MET A 34 -3.58 -12.56 4.61
C MET A 34 -2.91 -13.79 5.22
N ALA A 35 -3.68 -14.73 5.78
CA ALA A 35 -3.14 -16.00 6.29
C ALA A 35 -2.54 -16.85 5.15
N GLN A 36 -3.19 -16.88 3.98
CA GLN A 36 -2.64 -17.53 2.80
C GLN A 36 -1.40 -16.81 2.25
N LEU A 37 -1.34 -15.47 2.30
CA LEU A 37 -0.15 -14.72 1.86
C LEU A 37 1.04 -15.04 2.77
N LYS A 38 0.78 -15.19 4.07
CA LYS A 38 1.77 -15.68 5.03
C LYS A 38 2.22 -17.11 4.73
N ALA A 39 1.31 -18.01 4.37
CA ALA A 39 1.68 -19.37 3.95
C ALA A 39 2.54 -19.36 2.67
N TYR A 40 2.21 -18.50 1.71
CA TYR A 40 3.02 -18.30 0.51
C TYR A 40 4.43 -17.80 0.83
N ASP A 41 4.58 -16.88 1.79
CA ASP A 41 5.91 -16.46 2.27
C ASP A 41 6.71 -17.62 2.87
N GLN A 42 6.07 -18.61 3.50
CA GLN A 42 6.73 -19.79 4.09
C GLN A 42 7.23 -20.79 3.05
N GLU A 43 6.75 -20.70 1.81
CA GLU A 43 7.24 -21.51 0.68
C GLU A 43 8.47 -20.88 0.00
N ARG A 44 8.79 -19.62 0.33
CA ARG A 44 9.95 -18.88 -0.20
C ARG A 44 11.21 -19.19 0.65
N PRO A 45 12.42 -18.92 0.13
CA PRO A 45 13.66 -19.17 0.88
C PRO A 45 13.71 -18.43 2.23
N ASP A 46 14.36 -19.03 3.23
CA ASP A 46 14.42 -18.50 4.60
C ASP A 46 15.28 -17.22 4.75
N ASP A 47 16.16 -16.92 3.81
CA ASP A 47 17.15 -15.83 3.86
C ASP A 47 16.73 -14.55 3.13
N ILE A 48 15.42 -14.38 2.91
CA ILE A 48 14.85 -13.21 2.24
C ILE A 48 14.54 -12.09 3.22
N THR A 49 14.72 -10.85 2.78
CA THR A 49 14.39 -9.65 3.57
C THR A 49 12.99 -9.11 3.32
N TYR A 50 12.33 -9.55 2.24
CA TYR A 50 11.03 -9.05 1.83
C TYR A 50 9.92 -10.07 2.06
N ILE A 51 9.34 -10.01 3.25
CA ILE A 51 8.18 -10.80 3.65
C ILE A 51 6.90 -10.03 3.31
N PHE A 52 6.06 -10.59 2.44
CA PHE A 52 4.92 -9.88 1.85
C PHE A 52 3.83 -9.60 2.88
N HIS A 53 3.44 -10.57 3.71
CA HIS A 53 2.38 -10.36 4.69
C HIS A 53 2.77 -9.34 5.78
N GLU A 54 4.04 -9.28 6.17
CA GLU A 54 4.53 -8.27 7.11
C GLU A 54 4.59 -6.88 6.49
N HIS A 55 4.98 -6.79 5.21
CA HIS A 55 4.94 -5.55 4.45
C HIS A 55 3.52 -5.00 4.34
N ALA A 56 2.57 -5.85 3.96
CA ALA A 56 1.15 -5.50 3.94
C ALA A 56 0.65 -4.94 5.28
N GLN A 57 1.06 -5.57 6.39
CA GLN A 57 0.72 -5.06 7.73
C GLN A 57 1.35 -3.68 8.01
N ARG A 58 2.64 -3.50 7.72
CA ARG A 58 3.33 -2.20 7.91
C ARG A 58 2.73 -1.10 7.04
N VAL A 59 2.36 -1.42 5.81
CA VAL A 59 1.69 -0.51 4.87
C VAL A 59 0.33 -0.10 5.43
N ALA A 60 -0.50 -1.04 5.89
CA ALA A 60 -1.80 -0.73 6.51
C ALA A 60 -1.66 0.12 7.78
N ASP A 61 -0.71 -0.20 8.66
CA ASP A 61 -0.46 0.57 9.87
C ASP A 61 -0.03 2.00 9.54
N ASN A 62 0.89 2.16 8.60
CA ASN A 62 1.36 3.47 8.14
C ASN A 62 0.23 4.27 7.48
N MET A 63 -0.63 3.63 6.69
CA MET A 63 -1.81 4.24 6.09
C MET A 63 -2.74 4.82 7.17
N LYS A 64 -3.12 3.99 8.17
CA LYS A 64 -3.97 4.42 9.28
C LYS A 64 -3.37 5.62 10.02
N LYS A 65 -2.10 5.52 10.40
CA LYS A 65 -1.38 6.57 11.13
C LYS A 65 -1.32 7.87 10.34
N THR A 66 -1.13 7.79 9.03
CA THR A 66 -1.09 8.98 8.17
C THR A 66 -2.44 9.63 8.07
N CYS A 67 -3.52 8.85 7.91
CA CYS A 67 -4.89 9.37 7.90
C CYS A 67 -5.19 10.17 9.18
N LEU A 68 -4.84 9.60 10.35
CA LEU A 68 -5.01 10.29 11.63
C LEU A 68 -4.12 11.54 11.74
N HIS A 69 -2.87 11.46 11.26
CA HIS A 69 -1.94 12.59 11.29
C HIS A 69 -2.43 13.80 10.47
N ILE A 70 -3.04 13.56 9.31
CA ILE A 70 -3.62 14.63 8.47
C ILE A 70 -5.02 15.08 8.95
N GLY A 71 -5.48 14.59 10.10
CA GLY A 71 -6.71 15.03 10.76
C GLY A 71 -7.99 14.39 10.23
N LEU A 72 -7.91 13.26 9.53
CA LEU A 72 -9.06 12.41 9.26
C LEU A 72 -9.48 11.67 10.54
N ASP A 73 -10.76 11.34 10.63
CA ASP A 73 -11.28 10.62 11.79
C ASP A 73 -10.92 9.13 11.77
N GLU A 74 -11.21 8.45 12.89
CA GLU A 74 -10.99 7.01 13.02
C GLU A 74 -11.79 6.19 12.02
N VAL A 75 -12.98 6.62 11.61
CA VAL A 75 -13.80 5.87 10.65
C VAL A 75 -13.06 5.76 9.33
N ILE A 76 -12.64 6.90 8.77
CA ILE A 76 -11.87 6.93 7.52
C ILE A 76 -10.55 6.19 7.68
N ALA A 77 -9.83 6.40 8.77
CA ALA A 77 -8.53 5.77 9.00
C ALA A 77 -8.64 4.24 9.08
N ASN A 78 -9.71 3.70 9.68
CA ASN A 78 -9.96 2.26 9.73
C ASN A 78 -10.45 1.72 8.37
N ASN A 79 -11.29 2.44 7.64
CA ASN A 79 -11.69 2.06 6.28
C ASN A 79 -10.46 1.91 5.37
N MET A 80 -9.54 2.89 5.44
CA MET A 80 -8.29 2.86 4.69
C MET A 80 -7.34 1.75 5.13
N TYR A 81 -7.22 1.49 6.44
CA TYR A 81 -6.45 0.36 6.96
C TYR A 81 -6.90 -0.96 6.34
N TRP A 82 -8.20 -1.25 6.41
CA TRP A 82 -8.75 -2.52 5.94
C TRP A 82 -8.74 -2.63 4.40
N ALA A 83 -8.86 -1.51 3.69
CA ALA A 83 -8.80 -1.51 2.23
C ALA A 83 -7.39 -1.80 1.68
N ILE A 84 -6.35 -1.24 2.30
CA ILE A 84 -4.97 -1.44 1.83
C ILE A 84 -4.31 -2.70 2.37
N LEU A 85 -4.76 -3.24 3.52
CA LEU A 85 -4.15 -4.43 4.12
C LEU A 85 -3.96 -5.60 3.14
N PRO A 86 -4.94 -5.97 2.30
CA PRO A 86 -4.78 -7.06 1.34
C PRO A 86 -4.21 -6.63 -0.03
N HIS A 87 -3.65 -5.43 -0.21
CA HIS A 87 -3.27 -4.91 -1.54
C HIS A 87 -2.39 -5.86 -2.38
N ASP A 88 -1.61 -6.70 -1.70
CA ASP A 88 -0.61 -7.59 -2.29
C ASP A 88 -1.06 -9.06 -2.42
N ILE A 89 -2.31 -9.40 -2.09
CA ILE A 89 -2.76 -10.81 -2.07
C ILE A 89 -2.66 -11.50 -3.45
N GLY A 90 -2.69 -10.73 -4.54
CA GLY A 90 -2.51 -11.24 -5.90
C GLY A 90 -1.12 -11.83 -6.17
N LYS A 91 -0.12 -11.55 -5.31
CA LYS A 91 1.23 -12.13 -5.44
C LYS A 91 1.22 -13.65 -5.35
N LYS A 92 0.27 -14.22 -4.59
CA LYS A 92 0.08 -15.67 -4.46
C LYS A 92 -0.27 -16.36 -5.77
N ASN A 93 -0.78 -15.61 -6.75
CA ASN A 93 -1.15 -16.13 -8.08
C ASN A 93 0.02 -16.06 -9.08
N LEU A 94 1.22 -15.70 -8.61
CA LEU A 94 2.44 -15.64 -9.43
C LEU A 94 3.46 -16.70 -8.95
N PRO A 95 4.34 -17.18 -9.85
CA PRO A 95 5.34 -18.19 -9.48
C PRO A 95 6.32 -17.68 -8.41
N LEU A 96 6.75 -18.54 -7.49
CA LEU A 96 7.63 -18.18 -6.37
C LEU A 96 9.01 -17.66 -6.82
N ASP A 97 9.57 -18.27 -7.88
CA ASP A 97 10.93 -18.01 -8.37
C ASP A 97 11.11 -16.62 -8.99
N ILE A 98 10.02 -15.88 -9.21
CA ILE A 98 10.11 -14.55 -9.82
C ILE A 98 10.47 -13.47 -8.81
N TRP A 99 10.37 -13.68 -7.50
CA TRP A 99 10.42 -12.60 -6.49
C TRP A 99 11.81 -12.33 -5.93
N ASP A 100 12.52 -13.38 -5.54
CA ASP A 100 13.76 -13.32 -4.76
C ASP A 100 14.97 -13.45 -5.67
N THR A 101 15.25 -12.37 -6.40
CA THR A 101 16.40 -12.27 -7.30
C THR A 101 17.51 -11.45 -6.64
N GLU A 102 18.75 -11.97 -6.64
CA GLU A 102 19.93 -11.22 -6.17
C GLU A 102 20.12 -9.93 -6.99
N GLU A 103 20.06 -10.10 -8.31
CA GLU A 103 20.18 -9.02 -9.28
C GLU A 103 18.95 -8.12 -9.32
N LYS A 104 19.19 -6.87 -9.72
CA LYS A 104 18.11 -5.92 -10.00
C LYS A 104 17.22 -6.50 -11.11
N PRO A 105 15.90 -6.64 -10.88
CA PRO A 105 15.01 -7.23 -11.88
C PRO A 105 14.98 -6.37 -13.16
N GLN A 106 14.97 -7.04 -14.30
CA GLN A 106 14.71 -6.39 -15.59
C GLN A 106 13.31 -5.79 -15.62
N ASP A 107 13.09 -4.79 -16.47
CA ASP A 107 11.80 -4.09 -16.53
C ASP A 107 10.64 -5.00 -16.95
N SER A 108 10.90 -6.02 -17.79
CA SER A 108 9.93 -7.07 -18.12
C SER A 108 9.48 -7.84 -16.89
N LEU A 109 10.42 -8.24 -16.02
CA LEU A 109 10.13 -8.94 -14.77
C LEU A 109 9.40 -8.05 -13.78
N LYS A 110 9.76 -6.76 -13.67
CA LYS A 110 9.01 -5.80 -12.84
C LYS A 110 7.56 -5.65 -13.32
N LYS A 111 7.36 -5.54 -14.64
CA LYS A 111 6.02 -5.47 -15.24
C LYS A 111 5.22 -6.73 -14.96
N TYR A 112 5.84 -7.91 -15.05
CA TYR A 112 5.19 -9.18 -14.72
C TYR A 112 4.85 -9.27 -13.23
N ARG A 113 5.78 -8.93 -12.33
CA ARG A 113 5.51 -8.86 -10.89
C ARG A 113 4.33 -7.94 -10.57
N ARG A 114 4.24 -6.78 -11.23
CA ARG A 114 3.16 -5.81 -11.05
C ARG A 114 1.78 -6.30 -11.50
N THR A 115 1.65 -7.42 -12.21
CA THR A 115 0.33 -7.96 -12.52
C THR A 115 -0.41 -8.46 -11.28
N HIS A 116 0.27 -8.61 -10.13
CA HIS A 116 -0.38 -8.93 -8.86
C HIS A 116 -1.50 -7.93 -8.49
N THR A 117 -1.41 -6.66 -8.94
CA THR A 117 -2.43 -5.64 -8.66
C THR A 117 -3.79 -6.05 -9.22
N LEU A 118 -3.83 -6.35 -10.52
CA LEU A 118 -5.04 -6.79 -11.21
C LEU A 118 -5.47 -8.19 -10.79
N LEU A 119 -4.52 -9.09 -10.55
CA LEU A 119 -4.84 -10.44 -10.05
C LEU A 119 -5.53 -10.37 -8.70
N GLY A 120 -5.05 -9.52 -7.79
CA GLY A 120 -5.70 -9.27 -6.50
C GLY A 120 -7.10 -8.69 -6.68
N ALA A 121 -7.23 -7.64 -7.49
CA ALA A 121 -8.53 -7.02 -7.76
C ALA A 121 -9.53 -8.03 -8.35
N GLN A 122 -9.08 -8.91 -9.22
CA GLN A 122 -9.86 -10.00 -9.79
C GLN A 122 -10.32 -11.00 -8.72
N ILE A 123 -9.46 -11.38 -7.76
CA ILE A 123 -9.87 -12.24 -6.63
C ILE A 123 -11.06 -11.64 -5.90
N VAL A 124 -11.01 -10.34 -5.58
CA VAL A 124 -12.10 -9.64 -4.87
C VAL A 124 -13.38 -9.60 -5.72
N GLN A 125 -13.26 -9.32 -7.01
CA GLN A 125 -14.41 -9.29 -7.94
C GLN A 125 -15.09 -10.64 -8.06
N GLU A 126 -14.32 -11.72 -8.20
CA GLU A 126 -14.83 -13.09 -8.35
C GLU A 126 -15.37 -13.67 -7.04
N TYR A 127 -14.79 -13.29 -5.90
CA TYR A 127 -15.25 -13.76 -4.59
C TYR A 127 -16.55 -13.08 -4.15
N PHE A 128 -16.77 -11.83 -4.57
CA PHE A 128 -17.95 -11.04 -4.20
C PHE A 128 -18.76 -10.57 -5.43
N PRO A 129 -19.21 -11.44 -6.34
CA PRO A 129 -19.81 -11.02 -7.61
C PRO A 129 -21.08 -10.19 -7.42
N ASP A 130 -21.90 -10.54 -6.42
CA ASP A 130 -23.22 -9.96 -6.19
C ASP A 130 -23.27 -8.95 -5.03
N ILE A 131 -22.12 -8.63 -4.42
CA ILE A 131 -22.06 -7.62 -3.36
C ILE A 131 -21.84 -6.24 -4.00
N ASP A 132 -22.81 -5.37 -3.82
CA ASP A 132 -22.74 -3.94 -4.11
C ASP A 132 -22.52 -3.20 -2.79
N HIS A 133 -21.28 -2.82 -2.52
CA HIS A 133 -20.91 -2.16 -1.26
C HIS A 133 -19.69 -1.24 -1.48
N PRO A 134 -19.70 0.00 -0.97
CA PRO A 134 -18.63 0.99 -1.20
C PRO A 134 -17.24 0.54 -0.73
N PHE A 135 -17.15 -0.29 0.31
CA PHE A 135 -15.86 -0.87 0.73
C PHE A 135 -15.26 -1.80 -0.34
N LYS A 136 -16.08 -2.55 -1.10
CA LYS A 136 -15.60 -3.41 -2.18
C LYS A 136 -14.96 -2.57 -3.28
N ASP A 137 -15.59 -1.46 -3.64
CA ASP A 137 -15.06 -0.55 -4.66
C ASP A 137 -13.74 0.08 -4.21
N LEU A 138 -13.67 0.56 -2.96
CA LEU A 138 -12.44 1.08 -2.36
C LEU A 138 -11.32 0.03 -2.35
N LEU A 139 -11.63 -1.19 -1.92
CA LEU A 139 -10.71 -2.31 -1.87
C LEU A 139 -10.15 -2.64 -3.26
N ILE A 140 -11.01 -2.70 -4.28
CA ILE A 140 -10.60 -2.94 -5.68
C ILE A 140 -9.75 -1.79 -6.21
N ASP A 141 -10.15 -0.53 -5.98
CA ASP A 141 -9.43 0.66 -6.45
C ASP A 141 -8.01 0.73 -5.89
N VAL A 142 -7.87 0.58 -4.56
CA VAL A 142 -6.55 0.55 -3.90
C VAL A 142 -5.71 -0.61 -4.43
N MET A 143 -6.28 -1.82 -4.52
CA MET A 143 -5.55 -2.99 -4.94
C MET A 143 -5.08 -2.91 -6.40
N ALA A 144 -5.91 -2.42 -7.31
CA ALA A 144 -5.54 -2.26 -8.71
C ALA A 144 -4.50 -1.15 -8.91
N ASN A 145 -4.56 -0.07 -8.12
CA ASN A 145 -3.85 1.16 -8.44
C ASN A 145 -2.74 1.56 -7.45
N HIS A 146 -2.42 0.78 -6.41
CA HIS A 146 -1.39 1.16 -5.42
C HIS A 146 0.05 1.28 -5.98
N HIS A 147 0.31 0.83 -7.22
CA HIS A 147 1.58 1.07 -7.94
C HIS A 147 1.48 2.19 -9.01
N GLU A 148 0.36 2.93 -9.07
CA GLU A 148 0.24 4.09 -9.95
C GLU A 148 1.11 5.26 -9.51
N GLN A 149 1.42 6.14 -10.47
CA GLN A 149 2.25 7.33 -10.29
C GLN A 149 1.50 8.51 -10.89
N ILE A 150 1.58 9.68 -10.26
CA ILE A 150 0.74 10.82 -10.68
C ILE A 150 1.06 11.33 -12.10
N ASP A 151 2.27 11.07 -12.62
CA ASP A 151 2.66 11.34 -14.00
C ASP A 151 2.06 10.38 -15.04
N GLY A 152 1.34 9.34 -14.61
CA GLY A 152 0.78 8.33 -15.50
C GLY A 152 1.81 7.31 -16.01
N ASN A 153 2.99 7.21 -15.41
CA ASN A 153 3.98 6.16 -15.72
C ASN A 153 3.88 4.94 -14.78
N GLY A 154 2.73 4.81 -14.10
CA GLY A 154 2.36 3.72 -13.21
C GLY A 154 2.16 2.37 -13.91
N THR A 155 1.49 1.43 -13.23
CA THR A 155 1.29 0.05 -13.73
C THR A 155 0.34 0.01 -14.92
N HIS A 156 -0.72 0.80 -14.88
CA HIS A 156 -1.80 0.92 -15.85
C HIS A 156 -1.78 2.26 -16.59
N GLY A 157 -0.96 3.20 -16.11
CA GLY A 157 -0.75 4.50 -16.75
C GLY A 157 -1.88 5.48 -16.47
N VAL A 158 -2.47 5.39 -15.28
CA VAL A 158 -3.53 6.28 -14.83
C VAL A 158 -2.90 7.54 -14.28
N THR A 159 -3.30 8.69 -14.82
CA THR A 159 -2.77 10.00 -14.41
C THR A 159 -3.35 10.44 -13.08
N GLY A 160 -2.58 11.25 -12.33
CA GLY A 160 -2.91 11.64 -10.97
C GLY A 160 -4.31 12.25 -10.80
N ASP A 161 -4.77 13.05 -11.76
CA ASP A 161 -6.11 13.67 -11.78
C ASP A 161 -7.26 12.65 -11.76
N MET A 162 -7.01 11.42 -12.22
CA MET A 162 -7.95 10.31 -12.19
C MET A 162 -7.80 9.41 -10.95
N LEU A 163 -6.68 9.52 -10.21
CA LEU A 163 -6.44 8.76 -9.00
C LEU A 163 -7.13 9.39 -7.79
N SER A 164 -7.85 8.56 -7.04
CA SER A 164 -8.46 8.95 -5.77
C SER A 164 -7.39 9.29 -4.71
N LEU A 165 -7.72 10.15 -3.74
CA LEU A 165 -6.81 10.44 -2.61
C LEU A 165 -6.39 9.16 -1.84
N PRO A 166 -7.30 8.19 -1.58
CA PRO A 166 -6.94 6.85 -1.10
C PRO A 166 -5.81 6.18 -1.87
N VAL A 167 -5.89 6.15 -3.21
CA VAL A 167 -4.88 5.51 -4.06
C VAL A 167 -3.57 6.27 -4.04
N ARG A 168 -3.61 7.61 -4.14
CA ARG A 168 -2.38 8.43 -4.11
C ARG A 168 -1.62 8.25 -2.79
N LEU A 169 -2.32 8.23 -1.66
CA LEU A 169 -1.70 7.95 -0.36
C LEU A 169 -1.19 6.50 -0.29
N SER A 170 -1.93 5.54 -0.84
CA SER A 170 -1.51 4.13 -0.88
C SER A 170 -0.18 3.96 -1.61
N ALA A 171 -0.02 4.60 -2.77
CA ALA A 171 1.21 4.57 -3.56
C ALA A 171 2.42 5.16 -2.81
N ILE A 172 2.21 6.22 -2.02
CA ILE A 172 3.27 6.81 -1.18
C ILE A 172 3.70 5.85 -0.08
N VAL A 173 2.75 5.29 0.67
CA VAL A 173 3.03 4.39 1.80
C VAL A 173 3.68 3.09 1.31
N GLU A 174 3.18 2.55 0.20
CA GLU A 174 3.73 1.38 -0.49
C GLU A 174 5.18 1.59 -0.91
N ALA A 175 5.44 2.69 -1.62
CA ALA A 175 6.79 3.02 -2.08
C ALA A 175 7.76 3.18 -0.90
N TYR A 176 7.34 3.84 0.18
CA TYR A 176 8.16 3.99 1.37
C TYR A 176 8.55 2.64 1.97
N ASP A 177 7.58 1.74 2.26
CA ASP A 177 7.92 0.46 2.88
C ASP A 177 8.80 -0.38 1.94
N GLY A 178 8.50 -0.40 0.63
CA GLY A 178 9.34 -1.05 -0.37
C GLY A 178 10.79 -0.54 -0.38
N TRP A 179 11.00 0.77 -0.26
CA TRP A 179 12.32 1.41 -0.28
C TRP A 179 13.07 1.29 1.06
N ARG A 180 12.37 0.92 2.13
CA ARG A 180 12.93 0.61 3.45
C ARG A 180 13.50 -0.80 3.55
N ILE A 181 13.09 -1.71 2.66
CA ILE A 181 13.52 -3.09 2.73
C ILE A 181 14.85 -3.22 1.98
N TRP A 182 15.89 -3.70 2.66
CA TRP A 182 17.19 -3.96 2.06
C TRP A 182 17.09 -5.02 0.95
N ARG A 183 17.94 -4.94 -0.08
CA ARG A 183 18.11 -5.99 -1.10
C ARG A 183 19.61 -6.21 -1.33
N PRO A 184 20.04 -7.39 -1.80
CA PRO A 184 21.45 -7.65 -2.09
C PRO A 184 22.11 -6.58 -2.98
N HIS A 185 21.43 -6.16 -4.04
CA HIS A 185 21.90 -5.11 -4.95
C HIS A 185 21.82 -3.67 -4.40
N PHE A 186 21.40 -3.47 -3.15
CA PHE A 186 21.42 -2.15 -2.49
C PHE A 186 22.74 -1.86 -1.77
N GLU A 187 23.63 -2.83 -1.59
CA GLU A 187 24.91 -2.65 -0.89
C GLU A 187 24.71 -1.94 0.47
N ASP A 188 25.51 -0.90 0.77
CA ASP A 188 25.48 -0.13 2.01
C ASP A 188 24.43 1.01 2.01
N ARG A 189 23.38 0.91 1.19
CA ARG A 189 22.34 1.93 1.10
C ARG A 189 21.65 2.14 2.45
N ASP A 190 21.63 3.39 2.92
CA ASP A 190 20.95 3.75 4.15
C ASP A 190 19.42 3.58 4.01
N ILE A 191 18.87 2.62 4.73
CA ILE A 191 17.43 2.32 4.79
C ILE A 191 16.76 2.96 6.02
N SER A 192 17.36 3.95 6.66
CA SER A 192 16.72 4.69 7.76
C SER A 192 15.54 5.53 7.25
N PRO A 193 14.52 5.81 8.09
CA PRO A 193 13.40 6.67 7.69
C PRO A 193 13.85 8.01 7.06
N PRO A 194 14.79 8.77 7.65
CA PRO A 194 15.23 10.04 7.06
C PRO A 194 15.85 9.87 5.67
N ALA A 195 16.73 8.87 5.49
CA ALA A 195 17.41 8.64 4.22
C ALA A 195 16.43 8.19 3.13
N VAL A 196 15.47 7.32 3.45
CA VAL A 196 14.47 6.87 2.48
C VAL A 196 13.54 7.99 2.06
N LEU A 197 13.05 8.80 3.01
CA LEU A 197 12.20 9.95 2.69
C LEU A 197 12.95 10.97 1.82
N GLU A 198 14.23 11.22 2.10
CA GLU A 198 15.02 12.13 1.27
C GLU A 198 15.21 11.60 -0.16
N ARG A 199 15.50 10.31 -0.33
CA ARG A 199 15.59 9.72 -1.68
C ARG A 199 14.24 9.76 -2.41
N MET A 200 13.14 9.43 -1.73
CA MET A 200 11.81 9.51 -2.32
C MET A 200 11.52 10.92 -2.82
N ARG A 201 11.90 11.94 -2.04
CA ARG A 201 11.76 13.35 -2.41
C ARG A 201 12.68 13.76 -3.58
N ALA A 202 13.95 13.36 -3.55
CA ALA A 202 14.97 13.86 -4.46
C ALA A 202 15.04 13.12 -5.81
N GLU A 203 14.83 11.79 -5.83
CA GLU A 203 14.97 10.98 -7.04
C GLU A 203 13.71 10.97 -7.91
N LYS A 204 12.54 11.12 -7.28
CA LYS A 204 11.24 10.95 -7.94
C LYS A 204 10.21 12.00 -7.53
N GLY A 205 10.13 12.30 -6.24
CA GLY A 205 9.39 13.42 -5.64
C GLY A 205 8.11 13.81 -6.37
N ALA A 206 8.09 15.06 -6.83
CA ALA A 206 6.94 15.70 -7.46
C ALA A 206 6.56 15.13 -8.84
N GLU A 207 7.37 14.24 -9.43
CA GLU A 207 7.01 13.54 -10.67
C GLU A 207 6.00 12.44 -10.38
N ILE A 208 6.16 11.69 -9.29
CA ILE A 208 5.39 10.45 -9.08
C ILE A 208 4.46 10.49 -7.86
N PHE A 209 4.67 11.42 -6.93
CA PHE A 209 3.89 11.51 -5.69
C PHE A 209 3.10 12.81 -5.60
N ASP A 210 1.90 12.71 -5.03
CA ASP A 210 1.16 13.86 -4.52
C ASP A 210 1.94 14.46 -3.34
N MET A 211 2.58 15.61 -3.54
CA MET A 211 3.55 16.15 -2.60
C MET A 211 2.93 16.63 -1.28
N ASP A 212 1.66 17.02 -1.27
CA ASP A 212 0.98 17.42 -0.03
C ASP A 212 0.74 16.20 0.87
N LEU A 213 0.32 15.08 0.26
CA LEU A 213 0.20 13.79 0.96
C LEU A 213 1.57 13.23 1.37
N PHE A 214 2.57 13.33 0.49
CA PHE A 214 3.92 12.84 0.76
C PHE A 214 4.57 13.58 1.93
N GLU A 215 4.52 14.90 1.96
CA GLU A 215 5.14 15.67 3.05
C GLU A 215 4.43 15.42 4.39
N SER A 216 3.10 15.22 4.36
CA SER A 216 2.34 14.82 5.54
C SER A 216 2.74 13.42 6.04
N PHE A 217 2.90 12.46 5.14
CA PHE A 217 3.44 11.14 5.46
C PHE A 217 4.86 11.24 6.04
N ALA A 218 5.73 12.02 5.41
CA ALA A 218 7.11 12.22 5.81
C ALA A 218 7.22 12.85 7.20
N GLU A 219 6.41 13.86 7.51
CA GLU A 219 6.32 14.47 8.84
C GLU A 219 5.97 13.43 9.91
N MET A 220 4.91 12.65 9.67
CA MET A 220 4.49 11.57 10.57
C MET A 220 5.64 10.56 10.83
N LYS A 221 6.30 10.08 9.77
CA LYS A 221 7.42 9.13 9.91
C LYS A 221 8.62 9.72 10.64
N MET A 222 8.92 11.01 10.43
CA MET A 222 10.00 11.70 11.13
C MET A 222 9.71 11.92 12.61
N MET A 223 8.44 12.15 12.98
CA MET A 223 8.02 12.17 14.39
C MET A 223 8.26 10.82 15.05
N GLU A 224 7.78 9.72 14.45
CA GLU A 224 7.99 8.37 14.99
C GLU A 224 9.47 8.01 15.13
N TYR A 225 10.28 8.36 14.13
CA TYR A 225 11.71 8.10 14.17
C TYR A 225 12.40 8.83 15.33
N LYS A 226 12.13 10.13 15.52
CA LYS A 226 12.70 10.91 16.63
C LYS A 226 12.29 10.35 17.99
N SER A 227 11.03 9.94 18.14
CA SER A 227 10.54 9.30 19.36
C SER A 227 11.28 7.99 19.64
N SER A 228 11.59 7.18 18.62
CA SER A 228 12.33 5.92 18.78
C SER A 228 13.79 6.09 19.23
N LEU A 229 14.41 7.25 18.96
CA LEU A 229 15.77 7.56 19.38
C LEU A 229 15.85 8.12 20.82
N SER A 230 14.71 8.45 21.41
CA SER A 230 14.62 9.04 22.75
C SER A 230 14.40 8.00 23.86
N ILE A 231 14.45 6.71 23.50
CA ILE A 231 14.29 5.52 24.38
C ILE A 231 15.66 4.87 24.55
#